data_AF-A0A3G8GW65-F1
#
_entry.id   AF-A0A3G8GW65-F1
#
_cell.length_a   1.000
_cell.length_b   1.000
_cell.length_c   1.000
_cell.angle_alpha   90.00
_cell.angle_beta   90.00
_cell.angle_gamma   90.00
#
_symmetry.space_group_name_H-M   'P 1'
#
loop_
_entity.id
_entity.type
_entity.pdbx_description
1 polymer ?
#
loop_
_entity_poly.entity_id
_entity_poly.type
_entity_poly.pdbx_seq_one_letter_code
_entity_poly.pdbx_strand_id
1 'polypeptide(L)' 'MAKNRAVLGFLADLLKNLSFATFGLFGFGAAEKMVKGAALTSSDVVFAVLGSVLFVGFNAVALWLLKDDE' A
#
# COMPACT_ATOMS: atom_id res chain seq x y z
N MET A 1 -6.68 28.38 -0.27
CA MET A 1 -6.92 27.32 0.74
C MET A 1 -7.73 26.15 0.15
N ALA A 2 -8.97 26.34 -0.34
CA ALA A 2 -9.82 25.23 -0.84
C ALA A 2 -9.24 24.41 -2.03
N LYS A 3 -8.53 25.06 -2.97
CA LYS A 3 -7.94 24.38 -4.13
C LYS A 3 -6.76 23.46 -3.77
N ASN A 4 -5.97 23.82 -2.75
CA ASN A 4 -4.92 22.93 -2.23
C ASN A 4 -5.51 21.73 -1.49
N ARG A 5 -6.62 21.93 -0.77
CA ARG A 5 -7.36 20.87 -0.08
C ARG A 5 -7.82 19.76 -1.02
N ALA A 6 -8.45 20.13 -2.14
CA ALA A 6 -8.91 19.17 -3.14
C ALA A 6 -7.74 18.40 -3.79
N VAL A 7 -6.60 19.06 -4.01
CA VAL A 7 -5.41 18.41 -4.56
C VAL A 7 -4.77 17.44 -3.56
N LEU A 8 -4.67 17.82 -2.28
CA LEU A 8 -4.14 16.94 -1.22
C LEU A 8 -5.05 15.72 -1.00
N GLY A 9 -6.37 15.91 -1.00
CA GLY A 9 -7.33 14.81 -0.95
C GLY A 9 -7.20 13.83 -2.11
N PHE A 10 -7.12 14.35 -3.35
CA PHE A 10 -6.87 13.51 -4.54
C PHE A 10 -5.55 12.73 -4.45
N LEU A 11 -4.49 13.37 -3.98
CA LEU A 11 -3.18 12.73 -3.85
C LEU A 11 -3.18 11.63 -2.78
N ALA A 12 -3.86 11.88 -1.65
CA ALA A 12 -4.03 10.90 -0.59
C ALA A 12 -4.84 9.68 -1.05
N ASP A 13 -5.91 9.89 -1.81
CA ASP A 13 -6.70 8.80 -2.38
C ASP A 13 -5.92 8.02 -3.45
N LEU A 14 -5.09 8.70 -4.26
CA LEU A 14 -4.19 8.05 -5.20
C LEU A 14 -3.17 7.16 -4.46
N LEU A 15 -2.57 7.65 -3.38
CA LEU A 15 -1.63 6.88 -2.55
C LEU A 15 -2.31 5.68 -1.89
N LYS A 16 -3.54 5.81 -1.39
CA LYS A 16 -4.32 4.69 -0.86
C LYS A 16 -4.56 3.64 -1.93
N ASN A 17 -5.04 4.03 -3.12
CA ASN A 17 -5.28 3.10 -4.22
C ASN A 17 -3.99 2.41 -4.67
N LEU A 18 -2.90 3.16 -4.77
CA LEU A 18 -1.59 2.63 -5.08
C LEU A 18 -1.13 1.64 -4.01
N SER A 19 -1.37 1.90 -2.73
CA SER A 19 -1.06 0.97 -1.63
C SER A 19 -1.73 -0.38 -1.80
N PHE A 20 -3.03 -0.41 -2.09
CA PHE A 20 -3.76 -1.67 -2.30
C PHE A 20 -3.27 -2.39 -3.55
N ALA A 21 -3.05 -1.68 -4.65
CA ALA A 21 -2.53 -2.26 -5.88
C ALA A 21 -1.12 -2.86 -5.67
N THR A 22 -0.27 -2.16 -4.94
CA THR A 22 1.12 -2.58 -4.67
C THR A 22 1.16 -3.80 -3.76
N PHE A 23 0.34 -3.81 -2.70
CA PHE A 23 0.19 -4.98 -1.84
C PHE A 23 -0.41 -6.17 -2.60
N GLY A 24 -1.39 -5.93 -3.48
CA GLY A 24 -1.93 -6.97 -4.36
C GLY A 24 -0.86 -7.56 -5.28
N LEU A 25 -0.05 -6.73 -5.94
CA LEU A 25 0.97 -7.20 -6.87
C LEU A 25 2.10 -7.98 -6.19
N PHE A 26 2.57 -7.52 -5.02
CA PHE A 26 3.72 -8.12 -4.35
C PHE A 26 3.34 -9.16 -3.28
N GLY A 27 2.17 -9.02 -2.64
CA GLY A 27 1.71 -9.90 -1.57
C GLY A 27 0.83 -11.07 -2.03
N PHE A 28 0.20 -10.99 -3.21
CA PHE A 28 -0.76 -12.02 -3.65
C PHE A 28 -0.13 -13.39 -3.86
N GLY A 29 1.09 -13.47 -4.42
CA GLY A 29 1.76 -14.75 -4.63
C GLY A 29 2.03 -15.52 -3.32
N ALA A 30 2.43 -14.79 -2.26
CA ALA A 30 2.61 -15.37 -0.93
C ALA A 30 1.27 -15.76 -0.30
N ALA A 31 0.27 -14.88 -0.38
CA ALA A 31 -1.07 -15.13 0.17
C ALA A 31 -1.74 -16.34 -0.49
N GLU A 32 -1.66 -16.46 -1.82
CA GLU A 32 -2.21 -17.59 -2.58
C GLU A 32 -1.55 -18.91 -2.18
N LYS A 33 -0.23 -18.93 -2.02
CA LYS A 33 0.52 -20.11 -1.56
C LYS A 33 0.13 -20.50 -0.13
N MET A 34 -0.04 -19.54 0.77
CA MET A 34 -0.51 -19.80 2.14
C MET A 34 -1.92 -20.41 2.14
N VAL A 35 -2.85 -19.86 1.36
CA VAL A 35 -4.24 -20.37 1.26
C VAL A 35 -4.27 -21.78 0.69
N LYS A 36 -3.42 -22.08 -0.29
CA LYS A 36 -3.32 -23.41 -0.92
C LYS A 36 -2.46 -24.40 -0.13
N GLY A 37 -1.87 -24.00 1.00
CA GLY A 37 -0.96 -24.84 1.80
C GLY A 37 0.35 -25.19 1.06
N ALA A 38 0.74 -24.38 0.07
CA ALA A 38 1.96 -24.59 -0.69
C ALA A 38 3.18 -24.01 0.05
N ALA A 39 4.37 -24.57 -0.19
CA ALA A 39 5.60 -24.06 0.38
C ALA A 39 5.91 -22.65 -0.13
N LEU A 40 6.24 -21.75 0.80
CA LEU A 40 6.73 -20.41 0.49
C LEU A 40 8.21 -20.48 0.11
N THR A 41 8.56 -19.83 -0.99
CA THR A 41 9.95 -19.60 -1.38
C THR A 41 10.46 -18.30 -0.74
N SER A 42 11.78 -18.13 -0.67
CA SER A 42 12.38 -16.88 -0.20
C SER A 42 11.91 -15.66 -1.02
N SER A 43 11.63 -15.83 -2.32
CA SER A 43 11.09 -14.75 -3.14
C SER A 43 9.68 -14.33 -2.72
N ASP A 44 8.81 -15.28 -2.34
CA ASP A 44 7.45 -14.97 -1.87
C ASP A 44 7.50 -14.11 -0.60
N VAL A 45 8.41 -14.46 0.32
CA VAL A 45 8.60 -13.72 1.57
C VAL A 45 9.15 -12.32 1.29
N VAL A 46 10.15 -12.19 0.42
CA VAL A 46 10.74 -10.88 0.08
C VAL A 46 9.71 -9.97 -0.59
N PHE A 47 8.92 -10.50 -1.54
CA PHE A 47 7.86 -9.72 -2.17
C PHE A 47 6.75 -9.34 -1.19
N ALA A 48 6.32 -10.25 -0.30
CA ALA A 48 5.34 -9.93 0.73
C ALA A 48 5.83 -8.82 1.68
N VAL A 49 7.11 -8.86 2.09
CA VAL A 49 7.73 -7.82 2.92
C VAL A 49 7.79 -6.50 2.15
N LEU A 50 8.23 -6.50 0.89
CA LEU A 50 8.28 -5.30 0.05
C LEU A 50 6.89 -4.68 -0.13
N GLY A 51 5.88 -5.50 -0.44
CA GLY A 51 4.50 -5.06 -0.58
C GLY A 51 3.96 -4.45 0.71
N SER A 52 4.29 -5.04 1.87
CA SER A 52 3.89 -4.53 3.19
C SER A 52 4.55 -3.18 3.51
N VAL A 53 5.86 -3.04 3.25
CA VAL A 53 6.59 -1.77 3.46
C VAL A 53 6.02 -0.67 2.58
N LEU A 54 5.77 -0.94 1.29
CA LEU A 54 5.17 0.02 0.38
C LEU A 54 3.73 0.38 0.78
N PHE A 55 2.93 -0.61 1.22
CA PHE A 55 1.58 -0.38 1.70
C PHE A 55 1.56 0.58 2.90
N VAL A 56 2.37 0.30 3.93
CA VAL A 56 2.46 1.17 5.12
C VAL A 56 3.02 2.53 4.74
N GLY A 57 4.05 2.59 3.90
CA GLY A 57 4.66 3.84 3.45
C GLY A 57 3.67 4.77 2.75
N PHE A 58 2.90 4.26 1.78
CA PHE A 58 1.92 5.07 1.07
C PHE A 58 0.76 5.53 1.96
N ASN A 59 0.28 4.69 2.88
CA ASN A 59 -0.76 5.10 3.83
C ASN A 59 -0.23 6.13 4.85
N ALA A 60 1.01 5.99 5.32
CA ALA A 60 1.64 6.97 6.20
C ALA A 60 1.82 8.34 5.52
N VAL A 61 2.24 8.35 4.26
CA VAL A 61 2.34 9.59 3.47
C VAL A 61 0.96 10.19 3.21
N ALA A 62 -0.05 9.37 2.90
CA ALA A 62 -1.42 9.85 2.72
C ALA A 62 -1.97 10.50 4.00
N LEU A 63 -1.74 9.88 5.17
CA LEU A 63 -2.12 10.46 6.46
C LEU A 63 -1.35 11.75 6.76
N TRP A 64 -0.05 11.80 6.44
CA TRP A 64 0.75 13.01 6.60
C TRP A 64 0.23 14.16 5.74
N LEU A 65 -0.14 13.91 4.48
CA LEU A 65 -0.73 14.91 3.58
C LEU A 65 -2.08 15.46 4.06
N LEU A 66 -2.82 14.67 4.84
CA LEU A 66 -4.12 15.03 5.39
C LEU A 66 -4.04 15.58 6.82
N LYS A 67 -2.86 15.55 7.47
CA LYS A 67 -2.69 15.90 8.88
C LYS A 67 -2.95 17.38 9.17
N ASP A 68 -2.59 18.26 8.25
CA ASP A 68 -2.78 19.71 8.40
C ASP A 68 -4.18 20.19 7.95
N ASP A 69 -5.06 19.23 7.63
CA ASP A 69 -6.43 19.46 7.19
C ASP A 69 -7.48 19.33 8.32
N GLU A 70 -7.08 18.91 9.53
CA GLU A 70 -7.89 19.00 10.77
C GLU A 70 -7.66 20.35 11.48
#